data_AF-A0AAU3FKN0-F1
#
_entry.id   AF-A0AAU3FKN0-F1
#
_cell.length_a   1.000
_cell.length_b   1.000
_cell.length_c   1.000
_cell.angle_alpha   90.00
_cell.angle_beta   90.00
_cell.angle_gamma   90.00
#
_symmetry.space_group_name_H-M   'P 1'
#
loop_
_entity.id
_entity.type
_entity.pdbx_description
1 polymer ?
#
loop_
_entity_poly.entity_id
_entity_poly.type
_entity_poly.pdbx_seq_one_letter_code
_entity_poly.pdbx_strand_id
1 'polypeptide(L)'
;MGRAKEPSPQRSITAGSDFLHLDIADAPPGGRADWLSAQLRQAIADGRLPVGGRLPATRVLAADLGVSRGVVTEAYQRLVEDGQVAGRGRAGTVVVAAPAGPPPLRRAPAAAAAPAALFPQAPGSDVFDAVRAVPARIDLTPGLPDLAAFPRADWLRAERAVLGRLAPADFGYGDPCGAPALRHAVAGWLARSRGIAVDPMEVVVVAGVSQALGLLAQALRADGITRIGVEDPGSLGVRQHLNNWGVDTPPVPVDGSGVRVDALAAAGLPAVLLTPAHQFPTGVVLDGERRRGLVAWARDGGLVIEDDYDAEHRYDRPPVPALRGMLPDRICYAGSVSKLLAPALRVGWLLVPRRYRDAVVAAKRNADLGNAVLPQLVLAELMTSGGLERQLRLLRRRHVRRRDAMIAALARHLPRATVHGAAAGLHLMVTLDADVADTELAAATLARGVKTQPLSWHCQRPYRPGLVLGYAANPASDIEQGITTVADALSGLCRTRGS
;
A
#
# COMPACT_ATOMS: atom_id res chain seq x y z
N MET A 1 7.08 71.70 9.56
CA MET A 1 6.40 70.95 8.48
C MET A 1 7.28 69.76 8.14
N GLY A 2 6.96 68.49 8.43
CA GLY A 2 5.64 67.85 8.47
C GLY A 2 5.55 66.88 7.29
N ARG A 3 6.29 65.76 7.33
CA ARG A 3 6.02 64.58 6.49
C ARG A 3 5.72 63.43 7.43
N ALA A 4 4.42 63.18 7.60
CA ALA A 4 3.89 62.07 8.36
C ALA A 4 4.24 60.76 7.65
N LYS A 5 4.75 59.80 8.43
CA LYS A 5 5.05 58.44 8.03
C LYS A 5 3.74 57.64 8.14
N GLU A 6 3.19 57.20 7.01
CA GLU A 6 2.07 56.25 7.01
C GLU A 6 2.53 54.92 7.64
N PRO A 7 1.83 54.39 8.66
CA PRO A 7 2.08 53.04 9.13
C PRO A 7 1.33 52.05 8.25
N SER A 8 2.08 51.25 7.49
CA SER A 8 1.56 50.04 6.86
C SER A 8 1.14 49.07 7.97
N PRO A 9 -0.12 48.58 8.02
CA PRO A 9 -0.51 47.64 9.05
C PRO A 9 0.09 46.26 8.70
N GLN A 10 1.18 45.91 9.36
CA GLN A 10 1.60 44.51 9.49
C GLN A 10 0.44 43.75 10.15
N ARG A 11 -0.31 42.97 9.36
CA ARG A 11 -1.28 42.00 9.88
C ARG A 11 -0.51 40.99 10.73
N SER A 12 -0.54 41.19 12.05
CA SER A 12 0.00 40.27 13.04
C SER A 12 -0.73 38.95 12.93
N ILE A 13 -0.05 37.92 12.42
CA ILE A 13 -0.54 36.54 12.42
C ILE A 13 -0.67 36.11 13.89
N THR A 14 -1.89 36.09 14.41
CA THR A 14 -2.18 35.76 15.81
C THR A 14 -3.31 34.73 15.85
N ALA A 15 -3.10 33.66 16.62
CA ALA A 15 -3.84 32.41 16.50
C ALA A 15 -5.25 32.47 17.10
N GLY A 16 -6.28 32.28 16.27
CA GLY A 16 -7.63 31.93 16.72
C GLY A 16 -8.77 32.12 15.72
N SER A 17 -8.69 33.06 14.77
CA SER A 17 -9.73 33.29 13.74
C SER A 17 -9.40 32.74 12.35
N ASP A 18 -8.12 32.44 12.07
CA ASP A 18 -7.65 31.92 10.77
C ASP A 18 -8.39 30.65 10.34
N PHE A 19 -8.89 29.86 11.29
CA PHE A 19 -9.60 28.60 11.02
C PHE A 19 -11.01 28.78 10.43
N LEU A 20 -11.63 29.95 10.61
CA LEU A 20 -12.98 30.23 10.12
C LEU A 20 -13.01 31.14 8.89
N HIS A 21 -11.83 31.62 8.43
CA HIS A 21 -11.67 32.53 7.29
C HIS A 21 -12.67 33.71 7.35
N LEU A 22 -12.82 34.33 8.52
CA LEU A 22 -13.72 35.45 8.73
C LEU A 22 -12.98 36.76 8.43
N ASP A 23 -13.46 37.54 7.46
CA ASP A 23 -12.99 38.91 7.24
C ASP A 23 -14.04 39.91 7.74
N ILE A 24 -13.67 40.71 8.74
CA ILE A 24 -14.57 41.72 9.30
C ILE A 24 -14.94 42.81 8.28
N ALA A 25 -14.18 42.97 7.19
CA ALA A 25 -14.49 43.89 6.11
C ALA A 25 -15.80 43.52 5.39
N ASP A 26 -16.24 42.25 5.47
CA ASP A 26 -17.49 41.77 4.89
C ASP A 26 -18.72 42.11 5.76
N ALA A 27 -18.50 42.66 6.96
CA ALA A 27 -19.58 43.02 7.87
C ALA A 27 -20.23 44.37 7.47
N PRO A 28 -21.58 44.45 7.43
CA PRO A 28 -22.27 45.70 7.13
C PRO A 28 -22.01 46.77 8.20
N PRO A 29 -22.03 48.08 7.83
CA PRO A 29 -21.88 49.17 8.79
C PRO A 29 -22.91 49.07 9.91
N GLY A 30 -22.46 49.02 11.17
CA GLY A 30 -23.33 48.92 12.34
C GLY A 30 -23.89 47.53 12.67
N GLY A 31 -23.54 46.47 11.91
CA GLY A 31 -24.11 45.11 12.08
C GLY A 31 -23.09 44.00 12.34
N ARG A 32 -21.95 44.30 12.99
CA ARG A 32 -20.84 43.35 13.14
C ARG A 32 -21.18 42.11 14.00
N ALA A 33 -22.03 42.26 15.02
CA ALA A 33 -22.47 41.13 15.85
C ALA A 33 -23.46 40.23 15.09
N ASP A 34 -24.36 40.81 14.28
CA ASP A 34 -25.30 40.09 13.41
C ASP A 34 -24.57 39.25 12.38
N TRP A 35 -23.65 39.90 11.67
CA TRP A 35 -22.81 39.24 10.68
C TRP A 35 -22.01 38.10 11.31
N LEU A 36 -21.36 38.33 12.45
CA LEU A 36 -20.55 37.30 13.10
C LEU A 36 -21.39 36.10 13.58
N SER A 37 -22.57 36.35 14.15
CA SER A 37 -23.51 35.30 14.52
C SER A 37 -23.97 34.49 13.30
N ALA A 38 -24.32 35.17 12.19
CA ALA A 38 -24.74 34.51 10.95
C ALA A 38 -23.64 33.63 10.35
N GLN A 39 -22.40 34.12 10.30
CA GLN A 39 -21.26 33.35 9.78
C GLN A 39 -20.94 32.13 10.64
N LEU A 40 -21.01 32.26 11.97
CA LEU A 40 -20.82 31.14 12.89
C LEU A 40 -21.97 30.12 12.77
N ARG A 41 -23.21 30.59 12.63
CA ARG A 41 -24.38 29.73 12.38
C ARG A 41 -24.25 28.94 11.08
N GLN A 42 -23.81 29.58 10.00
CA GLN A 42 -23.55 28.90 8.72
C GLN A 42 -22.41 27.88 8.84
N ALA A 43 -21.34 28.22 9.57
CA ALA A 43 -20.25 27.29 9.82
C ALA A 43 -20.69 26.06 10.63
N ILE A 44 -21.62 26.23 11.57
CA ILE A 44 -22.25 25.11 12.29
C ILE A 44 -23.14 24.29 11.36
N ALA A 45 -23.98 24.95 10.54
CA ALA A 45 -24.92 24.29 9.64
C ALA A 45 -24.22 23.40 8.59
N ASP A 46 -23.14 23.90 7.99
CA ASP A 46 -22.39 23.17 6.95
C ASP A 46 -21.33 22.22 7.53
N GLY A 47 -21.27 22.08 8.86
CA GLY A 47 -20.39 21.13 9.56
C GLY A 47 -18.93 21.58 9.70
N ARG A 48 -18.57 22.80 9.30
CA ARG A 48 -17.25 23.41 9.57
C ARG A 48 -16.99 23.60 11.06
N LEU A 49 -18.05 23.82 11.84
CA LEU A 49 -18.07 23.79 13.30
C LEU A 49 -19.01 22.67 13.78
N PRO A 50 -18.52 21.43 13.90
CA PRO A 50 -19.37 20.30 14.26
C PRO A 50 -19.87 20.41 15.70
N VAL A 51 -21.00 19.74 16.00
CA VAL A 51 -21.49 19.56 17.38
C VAL A 51 -20.39 18.92 18.24
N GLY A 52 -20.12 19.48 19.42
CA GLY A 52 -19.00 19.15 20.28
C GLY A 52 -17.72 19.98 20.01
N GLY A 53 -17.67 20.71 18.90
CA GLY A 53 -16.62 21.67 18.58
C GLY A 53 -16.59 22.84 19.56
N ARG A 54 -15.40 23.41 19.78
CA ARG A 54 -15.20 24.56 20.66
C ARG A 54 -15.09 25.84 19.85
N LEU A 55 -15.80 26.87 20.27
CA LEU A 55 -15.58 28.21 19.75
C LEU A 55 -14.34 28.83 20.42
N PRO A 56 -13.57 29.69 19.73
CA PRO A 56 -12.49 30.44 20.34
C PRO A 56 -12.98 31.27 21.53
N ALA A 57 -12.09 31.54 22.49
CA ALA A 57 -12.43 32.44 23.59
C ALA A 57 -12.77 33.85 23.04
N THR A 58 -13.77 34.52 23.62
CA THR A 58 -14.27 35.82 23.09
C THR A 58 -13.18 36.88 22.97
N ARG A 59 -12.19 36.86 23.87
CA ARG A 59 -11.02 37.76 23.83
C ARG A 59 -10.08 37.47 22.67
N VAL A 60 -9.90 36.19 22.32
CA VAL A 60 -9.03 35.76 21.22
C VAL A 60 -9.69 36.15 19.90
N LEU A 61 -10.95 35.75 19.70
CA LEU A 61 -11.67 36.06 18.46
C LEU A 61 -11.86 37.58 18.23
N ALA A 62 -12.06 38.36 19.30
CA ALA A 62 -12.15 39.82 19.19
C ALA A 62 -10.83 40.46 18.76
N ALA A 63 -9.70 39.98 19.32
CA ALA A 63 -8.38 40.46 18.95
C ALA A 63 -8.06 40.12 17.49
N ASP A 64 -8.37 38.90 17.06
CA ASP A 64 -8.05 38.45 15.71
C ASP A 64 -8.93 39.14 14.63
N LEU A 65 -10.19 39.45 14.95
CA LEU A 65 -11.09 40.17 14.06
C LEU A 65 -10.95 41.70 14.13
N GLY A 66 -10.11 42.23 15.03
CA GLY A 66 -9.97 43.67 15.23
C GLY A 66 -11.26 44.38 15.68
N VAL A 67 -12.12 43.68 16.44
CA VAL A 67 -13.40 44.23 16.96
C VAL A 67 -13.40 44.34 18.48
N SER A 68 -14.36 45.07 19.04
CA SER A 68 -14.53 45.10 20.49
C SER A 68 -14.98 43.72 20.99
N ARG A 69 -14.56 43.36 22.21
CA ARG A 69 -15.01 42.13 22.88
C ARG A 69 -16.54 42.06 23.01
N GLY A 70 -17.21 43.21 23.08
CA GLY A 70 -18.67 43.31 23.11
C GLY A 70 -19.31 42.67 21.88
N VAL A 71 -18.80 42.96 20.69
CA VAL A 71 -19.32 42.41 19.41
C VAL A 71 -19.30 40.88 19.40
N VAL A 72 -18.20 40.27 19.85
CA VAL A 72 -18.08 38.80 19.89
C VAL A 72 -18.93 38.19 21.00
N THR A 73 -18.99 38.85 22.15
CA THR A 73 -19.83 38.40 23.27
C THR A 73 -21.30 38.42 22.88
N GLU A 74 -21.74 39.46 22.18
CA GLU A 74 -23.10 39.59 21.66
C GLU A 74 -23.40 38.52 20.59
N ALA A 75 -22.48 38.29 19.64
CA ALA A 75 -22.65 37.23 18.66
C ALA A 75 -22.78 35.83 19.31
N TYR A 76 -21.96 35.53 20.33
CA TYR A 76 -22.04 34.26 21.06
C TYR A 76 -23.33 34.16 21.88
N GLN A 77 -23.76 35.26 22.50
CA GLN A 77 -24.99 35.30 23.27
C GLN A 77 -26.21 34.97 22.40
N ARG A 78 -26.25 35.48 21.16
CA ARG A 78 -27.30 35.13 20.19
C ARG A 78 -27.28 33.65 19.84
N LEU A 79 -26.11 33.07 19.55
CA LEU A 79 -25.98 31.62 19.32
C LEU A 79 -26.40 30.78 20.55
N VAL A 80 -26.23 31.30 21.77
CA VAL A 80 -26.73 30.66 23.00
C VAL A 80 -28.25 30.74 23.06
N GLU A 81 -28.84 31.90 22.75
CA GLU A 81 -30.29 32.11 22.70
C GLU A 81 -30.96 31.22 21.64
N ASP A 82 -30.30 31.01 20.50
CA ASP A 82 -30.74 30.08 19.45
C ASP A 82 -30.50 28.60 19.80
N GLY A 83 -29.91 28.31 20.97
CA GLY A 83 -29.61 26.94 21.43
C GLY A 83 -28.52 26.23 20.65
N GLN A 84 -27.73 26.94 19.84
CA GLN A 84 -26.69 26.37 18.97
C GLN A 84 -25.38 26.14 19.73
N VAL A 85 -25.10 26.98 20.73
CA VAL A 85 -23.91 26.86 21.57
C VAL A 85 -24.26 26.97 23.06
N ALA A 86 -23.41 26.40 23.92
CA ALA A 86 -23.55 26.50 25.36
C ALA A 86 -22.20 26.83 26.02
N GLY A 87 -22.23 27.68 27.05
CA GLY A 87 -21.08 27.92 27.91
C GLY A 87 -20.87 26.75 28.88
N ARG A 88 -19.66 26.14 28.90
CA ARG A 88 -19.29 25.06 29.83
C ARG A 88 -18.16 25.46 30.79
N GLY A 89 -18.26 26.63 31.42
CA GLY A 89 -17.29 27.09 32.41
C GLY A 89 -15.86 27.12 31.88
N ARG A 90 -14.92 26.41 32.54
CA ARG A 90 -13.51 26.30 32.12
C ARG A 90 -13.29 25.64 30.75
N ALA A 91 -14.29 24.92 30.22
CA ALA A 91 -14.20 24.28 28.91
C ALA A 91 -14.53 25.22 27.73
N GLY A 92 -14.90 26.48 27.99
CA GLY A 92 -15.24 27.47 26.98
C GLY A 92 -16.65 27.28 26.42
N THR A 93 -16.92 27.92 25.28
CA THR A 93 -18.20 27.83 24.55
C THR A 93 -18.14 26.66 23.57
N VAL A 94 -19.11 25.75 23.63
CA VAL A 94 -19.18 24.55 22.78
C VAL A 94 -20.43 24.56 21.92
N VAL A 95 -20.32 24.07 20.68
CA VAL A 95 -21.47 23.84 19.80
C VAL A 95 -22.25 22.64 20.34
N VAL A 96 -23.53 22.85 20.65
CA VAL A 96 -24.40 21.81 21.23
C VAL A 96 -25.47 21.33 20.26
N ALA A 97 -25.82 22.14 19.27
CA ALA A 97 -26.78 21.79 18.23
C ALA A 97 -26.43 22.49 16.93
N ALA A 98 -26.70 21.83 15.80
CA ALA A 98 -26.69 22.46 14.49
C ALA A 98 -28.10 22.95 14.13
N PRO A 99 -28.24 24.06 13.40
CA PRO A 99 -29.53 24.44 12.80
C PRO A 99 -30.08 23.27 11.98
N ALA A 100 -31.40 23.07 12.01
CA ALA A 100 -32.06 22.07 11.16
C ALA A 100 -31.97 22.50 9.69
N GLY A 101 -30.84 22.23 9.05
CA GLY A 101 -30.70 22.31 7.59
C GLY A 101 -31.38 21.10 6.93
N PRO A 102 -31.67 21.18 5.61
CA PRO A 102 -31.98 19.97 4.86
C PRO A 102 -30.88 18.94 5.14
N PRO A 103 -31.22 17.68 5.42
CA PRO A 103 -30.22 16.68 5.74
C PRO A 103 -29.16 16.72 4.64
N PRO A 104 -27.84 16.71 4.98
CA PRO A 104 -26.83 16.59 3.95
C PRO A 104 -27.26 15.39 3.11
N LEU A 105 -27.28 15.54 1.79
CA LEU A 105 -27.51 14.43 0.89
C LEU A 105 -26.45 13.41 1.25
N ARG A 106 -26.81 12.45 2.11
CA ARG A 106 -26.06 11.23 2.30
C ARG A 106 -26.05 10.71 0.89
N ARG A 107 -24.91 10.81 0.21
CA ARG A 107 -24.65 9.97 -0.95
C ARG A 107 -25.04 8.59 -0.46
N ALA A 108 -26.16 8.09 -0.97
CA ALA A 108 -26.54 6.72 -0.71
C ALA A 108 -25.26 5.93 -0.97
N PRO A 109 -24.83 5.03 -0.04
CA PRO A 109 -23.70 4.17 -0.33
C PRO A 109 -23.98 3.62 -1.72
N ALA A 110 -23.10 3.97 -2.68
CA ALA A 110 -23.31 3.66 -4.08
C ALA A 110 -23.78 2.20 -4.11
N ALA A 111 -25.00 1.97 -4.62
CA ALA A 111 -25.68 0.69 -4.52
C ALA A 111 -24.63 -0.40 -4.72
N ALA A 112 -24.38 -1.21 -3.68
CA ALA A 112 -23.22 -2.09 -3.63
C ALA A 112 -23.13 -2.81 -4.98
N ALA A 113 -22.09 -2.50 -5.75
CA ALA A 113 -21.99 -2.99 -7.12
C ALA A 113 -22.21 -4.49 -7.09
N ALA A 114 -23.08 -5.00 -7.98
CA ALA A 114 -23.36 -6.43 -8.04
C ALA A 114 -22.00 -7.18 -8.07
N PRO A 115 -21.79 -8.24 -7.26
CA PRO A 115 -20.48 -8.89 -7.15
C PRO A 115 -19.83 -9.23 -8.49
N ALA A 116 -20.62 -9.56 -9.53
CA ALA A 116 -20.12 -9.81 -10.88
C ALA A 116 -19.41 -8.59 -11.52
N ALA A 117 -19.88 -7.36 -11.27
CA ALA A 117 -19.27 -6.15 -11.80
C ALA A 117 -17.87 -5.87 -11.23
N LEU A 118 -17.54 -6.45 -10.07
CA LEU A 118 -16.21 -6.34 -9.44
C LEU A 118 -15.20 -7.33 -10.02
N PHE A 119 -15.66 -8.35 -10.75
CA PHE A 119 -14.83 -9.39 -11.34
C PHE A 119 -14.96 -9.45 -12.87
N PRO A 120 -14.60 -8.39 -13.63
CA PRO A 120 -14.57 -8.47 -15.08
C PRO A 120 -13.49 -9.44 -15.57
N GLN A 121 -13.66 -9.96 -16.79
CA GLN A 121 -12.64 -10.78 -17.46
C GLN A 121 -11.34 -10.00 -17.71
N ALA A 122 -11.46 -8.73 -18.10
CA ALA A 122 -10.35 -7.81 -18.29
C ALA A 122 -10.35 -6.75 -17.17
N PRO A 123 -9.54 -6.92 -16.11
CA PRO A 123 -9.52 -6.00 -14.98
C PRO A 123 -8.92 -4.62 -15.34
N GLY A 124 -9.63 -3.56 -14.95
CA GLY A 124 -9.15 -2.18 -15.00
C GLY A 124 -8.06 -1.89 -13.95
N SER A 125 -7.43 -0.71 -14.04
CA SER A 125 -6.34 -0.31 -13.14
C SER A 125 -6.75 -0.11 -11.68
N ASP A 126 -8.03 0.12 -11.43
CA ASP A 126 -8.62 0.36 -10.11
C ASP A 126 -9.23 -0.92 -9.47
N VAL A 127 -9.16 -2.07 -10.16
CA VAL A 127 -9.84 -3.29 -9.73
C VAL A 127 -9.46 -3.73 -8.31
N PHE A 128 -8.19 -3.57 -7.94
CA PHE A 128 -7.71 -3.96 -6.61
C PHE A 128 -8.26 -3.04 -5.52
N ASP A 129 -8.47 -1.77 -5.83
CA ASP A 129 -9.06 -0.81 -4.89
C ASP A 129 -10.56 -1.08 -4.73
N ALA A 130 -11.26 -1.35 -5.84
CA ALA A 130 -12.66 -1.76 -5.82
C ALA A 130 -12.87 -3.02 -4.98
N VAL A 131 -12.08 -4.08 -5.20
CA VAL A 131 -12.14 -5.32 -4.40
C VAL A 131 -11.78 -5.07 -2.93
N ARG A 132 -10.80 -4.21 -2.64
CA ARG A 132 -10.39 -3.89 -1.26
C ARG A 132 -11.49 -3.14 -0.51
N ALA A 133 -12.17 -2.20 -1.16
CA ALA A 133 -13.19 -1.35 -0.54
C ALA A 133 -14.48 -2.10 -0.16
N VAL A 134 -14.78 -3.21 -0.82
CA VAL A 134 -15.99 -4.00 -0.55
C VAL A 134 -15.85 -4.74 0.77
N PRO A 135 -16.84 -4.73 1.69
CA PRO A 135 -16.74 -5.51 2.91
C PRO A 135 -16.85 -7.02 2.64
N ALA A 136 -16.14 -7.83 3.41
CA ALA A 136 -16.28 -9.29 3.41
C ALA A 136 -16.03 -9.84 4.81
N ARG A 137 -16.65 -10.98 5.12
CA ARG A 137 -16.45 -11.69 6.39
C ARG A 137 -15.06 -12.33 6.43
N ILE A 138 -14.62 -12.89 5.31
CA ILE A 138 -13.31 -13.55 5.15
C ILE A 138 -12.65 -13.02 3.88
N ASP A 139 -11.40 -12.62 3.97
CA ASP A 139 -10.63 -12.10 2.83
C ASP A 139 -9.45 -13.03 2.51
N LEU A 140 -9.64 -13.93 1.54
CA LEU A 140 -8.59 -14.83 1.06
C LEU A 140 -7.84 -14.24 -0.16
N THR A 141 -7.89 -12.94 -0.39
CA THR A 141 -7.10 -12.34 -1.48
C THR A 141 -5.59 -12.44 -1.18
N PRO A 142 -4.74 -12.73 -2.18
CA PRO A 142 -3.31 -12.81 -1.98
C PRO A 142 -2.72 -11.43 -1.66
N GLY A 143 -1.55 -11.45 -1.01
CA GLY A 143 -0.82 -10.22 -0.71
C GLY A 143 -1.28 -9.46 0.54
N LEU A 144 -2.27 -9.92 1.29
CA LEU A 144 -2.56 -9.38 2.62
C LEU A 144 -1.70 -10.10 3.68
N PRO A 145 -0.77 -9.42 4.38
CA PRO A 145 0.04 -10.04 5.43
C PRO A 145 -0.73 -10.18 6.76
N ASP A 146 -0.13 -10.82 7.77
CA ASP A 146 -0.69 -10.88 9.12
C ASP A 146 -0.55 -9.54 9.87
N LEU A 147 -1.44 -8.60 9.57
CA LEU A 147 -1.46 -7.28 10.20
C LEU A 147 -1.71 -7.35 11.71
N ALA A 148 -2.38 -8.40 12.20
CA ALA A 148 -2.63 -8.59 13.62
C ALA A 148 -1.32 -8.85 14.38
N ALA A 149 -0.35 -9.48 13.72
CA ALA A 149 0.97 -9.79 14.26
C ALA A 149 1.97 -8.63 14.22
N PHE A 150 1.60 -7.43 13.75
CA PHE A 150 2.52 -6.28 13.74
C PHE A 150 3.14 -6.06 15.13
N PRO A 151 4.48 -5.90 15.24
CA PRO A 151 5.19 -5.90 16.51
C PRO A 151 5.07 -4.54 17.22
N ARG A 152 3.85 -4.16 17.64
CA ARG A 152 3.51 -2.83 18.18
C ARG A 152 4.42 -2.39 19.33
N ALA A 153 4.72 -3.27 20.27
CA ALA A 153 5.55 -2.95 21.43
C ALA A 153 7.01 -2.67 21.05
N ASP A 154 7.59 -3.50 20.16
CA ASP A 154 8.95 -3.32 19.67
C ASP A 154 9.05 -2.07 18.78
N TRP A 155 8.03 -1.80 17.96
CA TRP A 155 7.92 -0.58 17.17
C TRP A 155 7.88 0.68 18.04
N LEU A 156 6.99 0.74 19.04
CA LEU A 156 6.90 1.88 19.97
C LEU A 156 8.19 2.11 20.75
N ARG A 157 8.91 1.04 21.12
CA ARG A 157 10.21 1.15 21.78
C ARG A 157 11.25 1.76 20.84
N ALA A 158 11.32 1.28 19.61
CA ALA A 158 12.23 1.81 18.59
C ALA A 158 11.92 3.28 18.26
N GLU A 159 10.64 3.63 18.13
CA GLU A 159 10.19 5.00 17.89
C GLU A 159 10.58 5.96 19.00
N ARG A 160 10.38 5.58 20.28
CA ARG A 160 10.85 6.39 21.42
C ARG A 160 12.37 6.56 21.42
N ALA A 161 13.11 5.49 21.12
CA ALA A 161 14.56 5.53 21.07
C ALA A 161 15.08 6.43 19.94
N VAL A 162 14.40 6.46 18.80
CA VAL A 162 14.69 7.35 17.67
C VAL A 162 14.37 8.80 18.05
N LEU A 163 13.14 9.09 18.48
CA LEU A 163 12.73 10.46 18.79
C LEU A 163 13.55 11.07 19.94
N GLY A 164 14.00 10.26 20.90
CA GLY A 164 14.84 10.73 22.01
C GLY A 164 16.25 11.18 21.61
N ARG A 165 16.73 10.86 20.40
CA ARG A 165 18.09 11.19 19.93
C ARG A 165 18.15 12.13 18.72
N LEU A 166 17.01 12.42 18.07
CA LEU A 166 17.01 13.29 16.89
C LEU A 166 17.23 14.75 17.27
N ALA A 167 18.04 15.43 16.47
CA ALA A 167 18.20 16.88 16.50
C ALA A 167 17.15 17.55 15.57
N PRO A 168 16.87 18.86 15.73
CA PRO A 168 15.95 19.59 14.86
C PRO A 168 16.25 19.46 13.36
N ALA A 169 17.53 19.40 12.98
CA ALA A 169 17.95 19.23 11.59
C ALA A 169 17.54 17.88 10.98
N ASP A 170 17.37 16.83 11.79
CA ASP A 170 17.01 15.49 11.34
C ASP A 170 15.54 15.38 10.89
N PHE A 171 14.71 16.38 11.20
CA PHE A 171 13.33 16.49 10.73
C PHE A 171 13.21 17.13 9.34
N GLY A 172 14.32 17.59 8.74
CA GLY A 172 14.37 18.17 7.40
C GLY A 172 14.33 17.13 6.27
N TYR A 173 14.39 17.63 5.04
CA TYR A 173 14.58 16.77 3.87
C TYR A 173 15.98 16.18 3.86
N GLY A 174 16.07 14.86 3.67
CA GLY A 174 17.33 14.13 3.66
C GLY A 174 17.83 13.79 2.26
N ASP A 175 18.76 12.84 2.21
CA ASP A 175 19.23 12.22 0.98
C ASP A 175 18.06 11.53 0.24
N PRO A 176 17.81 11.81 -1.05
CA PRO A 176 16.80 11.11 -1.83
C PRO A 176 16.99 9.60 -1.87
N CYS A 177 18.19 9.06 -1.64
CA CYS A 177 18.41 7.61 -1.56
C CYS A 177 17.88 7.00 -0.25
N GLY A 178 17.48 7.81 0.73
CA GLY A 178 16.99 7.40 2.04
C GLY A 178 18.03 7.52 3.15
N ALA A 179 17.54 7.35 4.39
CA ALA A 179 18.31 7.54 5.62
C ALA A 179 19.55 6.61 5.65
N PRO A 180 20.77 7.14 5.91
CA PRO A 180 21.97 6.32 5.99
C PRO A 180 21.84 5.13 6.96
N ALA A 181 21.22 5.34 8.12
CA ALA A 181 21.01 4.28 9.11
C ALA A 181 20.18 3.11 8.54
N LEU A 182 19.13 3.39 7.77
CA LEU A 182 18.33 2.34 7.13
C LEU A 182 19.12 1.65 6.02
N ARG A 183 19.85 2.41 5.20
CA ARG A 183 20.67 1.84 4.11
C ARG A 183 21.70 0.83 4.63
N HIS A 184 22.35 1.13 5.76
CA HIS A 184 23.26 0.20 6.43
C HIS A 184 22.53 -1.03 6.98
N ALA A 185 21.40 -0.84 7.65
CA ALA A 185 20.60 -1.93 8.18
C ALA A 185 20.11 -2.89 7.07
N VAL A 186 19.66 -2.34 5.93
CA VAL A 186 19.24 -3.09 4.75
C VAL A 186 20.42 -3.85 4.13
N ALA A 187 21.58 -3.22 3.95
CA ALA A 187 22.77 -3.92 3.44
C ALA A 187 23.14 -5.13 4.30
N GLY A 188 23.15 -4.96 5.63
CA GLY A 188 23.39 -6.06 6.57
C GLY A 188 22.30 -7.15 6.52
N TRP A 189 21.04 -6.76 6.37
CA TRP A 189 19.93 -7.70 6.20
C TRP A 189 20.10 -8.53 4.92
N LEU A 190 20.32 -7.89 3.78
CA LEU A 190 20.45 -8.54 2.48
C LEU A 190 21.65 -9.48 2.40
N ALA A 191 22.77 -9.13 3.04
CA ALA A 191 23.92 -10.02 3.13
C ALA A 191 23.57 -11.33 3.86
N ARG A 192 22.88 -11.23 5.01
CA ARG A 192 22.53 -12.41 5.83
C ARG A 192 21.36 -13.21 5.28
N SER A 193 20.32 -12.56 4.78
CA SER A 193 19.09 -13.23 4.36
C SER A 193 19.16 -13.70 2.90
N ARG A 194 19.82 -12.93 2.02
CA ARG A 194 19.76 -13.11 0.55
C ARG A 194 21.10 -13.40 -0.11
N GLY A 195 22.21 -13.32 0.63
CA GLY A 195 23.55 -13.50 0.08
C GLY A 195 23.99 -12.34 -0.83
N ILE A 196 23.41 -11.16 -0.67
CA ILE A 196 23.80 -9.96 -1.43
C ILE A 196 24.77 -9.14 -0.57
N ALA A 197 26.06 -9.19 -0.91
CA ALA A 197 27.03 -8.23 -0.40
C ALA A 197 26.90 -6.93 -1.22
N VAL A 198 26.42 -5.87 -0.57
CA VAL A 198 26.15 -4.57 -1.21
C VAL A 198 26.70 -3.44 -0.37
N ASP A 199 27.25 -2.41 -1.01
CA ASP A 199 27.61 -1.17 -0.34
C ASP A 199 26.31 -0.44 0.06
N PRO A 200 26.14 -0.01 1.33
CA PRO A 200 25.01 0.82 1.77
C PRO A 200 24.74 2.06 0.87
N MET A 201 25.74 2.57 0.16
CA MET A 201 25.59 3.68 -0.79
C MET A 201 24.87 3.29 -2.09
N GLU A 202 24.77 2.00 -2.42
CA GLU A 202 24.02 1.49 -3.58
C GLU A 202 22.54 1.27 -3.28
N VAL A 203 22.15 1.27 -2.00
CA VAL A 203 20.76 1.08 -1.57
C VAL A 203 19.95 2.35 -1.83
N VAL A 204 18.91 2.25 -2.67
CA VAL A 204 17.89 3.29 -2.82
C VAL A 204 16.63 2.87 -2.07
N VAL A 205 16.30 3.56 -0.98
CA VAL A 205 15.06 3.34 -0.23
C VAL A 205 13.88 3.83 -1.07
N VAL A 206 12.80 3.07 -1.10
CA VAL A 206 11.60 3.38 -1.89
C VAL A 206 10.32 3.19 -1.09
N ALA A 207 9.23 3.82 -1.53
CA ALA A 207 7.88 3.68 -1.00
C ALA A 207 7.21 2.35 -1.40
N GLY A 208 7.93 1.24 -1.23
CA GLY A 208 7.54 -0.10 -1.68
C GLY A 208 7.83 -0.37 -3.17
N VAL A 209 7.56 -1.60 -3.61
CA VAL A 209 7.88 -2.08 -4.97
C VAL A 209 7.15 -1.28 -6.05
N SER A 210 5.92 -0.82 -5.83
CA SER A 210 5.20 0.05 -6.78
C SER A 210 5.99 1.30 -7.16
N GLN A 211 6.66 1.96 -6.19
CA GLN A 211 7.53 3.09 -6.51
C GLN A 211 8.78 2.61 -7.24
N ALA A 212 9.43 1.53 -6.81
CA ALA A 212 10.58 0.98 -7.51
C ALA A 212 10.30 0.73 -9.00
N LEU A 213 9.15 0.14 -9.32
CA LEU A 213 8.73 -0.10 -10.71
C LEU A 213 8.55 1.20 -11.49
N GLY A 214 7.94 2.23 -10.90
CA GLY A 214 7.79 3.53 -11.56
C GLY A 214 9.12 4.25 -11.79
N LEU A 215 10.05 4.17 -10.85
CA LEU A 215 11.39 4.73 -10.99
C LEU A 215 12.21 3.98 -12.04
N LEU A 216 12.16 2.65 -12.02
CA LEU A 216 12.81 1.80 -13.03
C LEU A 216 12.23 2.04 -14.41
N ALA A 217 10.90 2.08 -14.56
CA ALA A 217 10.26 2.32 -15.85
C ALA A 217 10.72 3.65 -16.47
N GLN A 218 10.82 4.72 -15.69
CA GLN A 218 11.35 6.01 -16.16
C GLN A 218 12.82 5.91 -16.59
N ALA A 219 13.68 5.33 -15.75
CA ALA A 219 15.11 5.20 -16.05
C ALA A 219 15.38 4.31 -17.26
N LEU A 220 14.66 3.19 -17.39
CA LEU A 220 14.81 2.23 -18.48
C LEU A 220 14.25 2.78 -19.80
N ARG A 221 13.12 3.51 -19.77
CA ARG A 221 12.62 4.17 -20.98
C ARG A 221 13.56 5.25 -21.49
N ALA A 222 14.21 6.00 -20.60
CA ALA A 222 15.25 6.95 -21.00
C ALA A 222 16.46 6.27 -21.66
N ASP A 223 16.70 5.00 -21.34
CA ASP A 223 17.72 4.13 -21.96
C ASP A 223 17.19 3.35 -23.18
N GLY A 224 15.99 3.70 -23.69
CA GLY A 224 15.39 3.08 -24.87
C GLY A 224 14.69 1.73 -24.63
N ILE A 225 14.63 1.24 -23.39
CA ILE A 225 13.93 0.01 -23.03
C ILE A 225 12.45 0.32 -22.80
N THR A 226 11.63 0.02 -23.81
CA THR A 226 10.17 0.22 -23.77
C THR A 226 9.38 -1.09 -23.59
N ARG A 227 10.05 -2.24 -23.60
CA ARG A 227 9.43 -3.57 -23.47
C ARG A 227 10.17 -4.37 -22.41
N ILE A 228 9.45 -4.85 -21.40
CA ILE A 228 9.98 -5.68 -20.31
C ILE A 228 9.18 -6.98 -20.29
N GLY A 229 9.83 -8.11 -20.53
CA GLY A 229 9.19 -9.41 -20.39
C GLY A 229 8.69 -9.61 -18.95
N VAL A 230 7.49 -10.12 -18.78
CA VAL A 230 6.95 -10.47 -17.46
C VAL A 230 6.54 -11.93 -17.46
N GLU A 231 6.74 -12.60 -16.32
CA GLU A 231 6.28 -13.98 -16.13
C GLU A 231 4.78 -14.12 -16.43
N ASP A 232 4.40 -15.24 -17.07
CA ASP A 232 3.02 -15.57 -17.40
C ASP A 232 2.70 -17.04 -17.02
N PRO A 233 1.78 -17.27 -16.05
CA PRO A 233 1.05 -16.26 -15.29
C PRO A 233 1.96 -15.44 -14.36
N GLY A 234 1.55 -14.21 -14.04
CA GLY A 234 2.32 -13.23 -13.28
C GLY A 234 1.48 -12.18 -12.54
N SER A 235 2.14 -11.27 -11.83
CA SER A 235 1.46 -10.22 -11.07
C SER A 235 0.77 -9.20 -12.00
N LEU A 236 -0.57 -9.12 -11.92
CA LEU A 236 -1.35 -8.09 -12.63
C LEU A 236 -0.93 -6.69 -12.19
N GLY A 237 -0.68 -6.49 -10.89
CA GLY A 237 -0.25 -5.19 -10.36
C GLY A 237 1.07 -4.71 -10.95
N VAL A 238 2.03 -5.63 -11.16
CA VAL A 238 3.28 -5.30 -11.86
C VAL A 238 3.01 -4.85 -13.29
N ARG A 239 2.17 -5.59 -14.03
CA ARG A 239 1.80 -5.24 -15.41
C ARG A 239 1.12 -3.87 -15.48
N GLN A 240 0.15 -3.62 -14.62
CA GLN A 240 -0.55 -2.34 -14.55
C GLN A 240 0.40 -1.18 -14.22
N HIS A 241 1.33 -1.37 -13.28
CA HIS A 241 2.33 -0.35 -12.96
C HIS A 241 3.25 -0.05 -14.15
N LEU A 242 3.80 -1.07 -14.81
CA LEU A 242 4.68 -0.87 -15.97
C LEU A 242 3.95 -0.22 -17.15
N ASN A 243 2.75 -0.72 -17.47
CA ASN A 243 1.92 -0.17 -18.55
C ASN A 243 1.54 1.30 -18.29
N ASN A 244 1.26 1.69 -17.04
CA ASN A 244 1.00 3.09 -16.66
C ASN A 244 2.17 4.02 -16.98
N TRP A 245 3.40 3.50 -16.97
CA TRP A 245 4.61 4.26 -17.32
C TRP A 245 5.00 4.12 -18.80
N GLY A 246 4.13 3.54 -19.63
CA GLY A 246 4.35 3.37 -21.07
C GLY A 246 5.39 2.30 -21.40
N VAL A 247 5.49 1.26 -20.56
CA VAL A 247 6.34 0.08 -20.80
C VAL A 247 5.44 -1.11 -21.11
N ASP A 248 5.63 -1.73 -22.28
CA ASP A 248 4.89 -2.93 -22.65
C ASP A 248 5.40 -4.15 -21.88
N THR A 249 4.48 -5.09 -21.61
CA THR A 249 4.74 -6.25 -20.76
C THR A 249 4.51 -7.59 -21.47
N PRO A 250 5.30 -7.92 -22.52
CA PRO A 250 5.14 -9.17 -23.25
C PRO A 250 5.29 -10.40 -22.33
N PRO A 251 4.38 -11.39 -22.42
CA PRO A 251 4.38 -12.54 -21.52
C PRO A 251 5.51 -13.52 -21.83
N VAL A 252 6.22 -13.95 -20.79
CA VAL A 252 7.23 -15.00 -20.82
C VAL A 252 6.70 -16.20 -20.03
N PRO A 253 6.46 -17.36 -20.67
CA PRO A 253 5.82 -18.49 -20.02
C PRO A 253 6.67 -19.05 -18.87
N VAL A 254 5.98 -19.58 -17.86
CA VAL A 254 6.57 -20.24 -16.68
C VAL A 254 6.19 -21.72 -16.70
N ASP A 255 7.16 -22.60 -16.45
CA ASP A 255 6.94 -24.05 -16.27
C ASP A 255 7.39 -24.52 -14.88
N GLY A 256 7.44 -25.84 -14.66
CA GLY A 256 7.85 -26.45 -13.39
C GLY A 256 9.29 -26.11 -12.94
N SER A 257 10.09 -25.50 -13.81
CA SER A 257 11.44 -25.03 -13.55
C SER A 257 11.56 -23.51 -13.41
N GLY A 258 10.44 -22.78 -13.50
CA GLY A 258 10.39 -21.31 -13.51
C GLY A 258 10.27 -20.73 -14.92
N VAL A 259 10.67 -19.46 -15.06
CA VAL A 259 10.55 -18.71 -16.32
C VAL A 259 11.33 -19.36 -17.48
N ARG A 260 10.71 -19.46 -18.66
CA ARG A 260 11.33 -20.01 -19.89
C ARG A 260 12.36 -19.05 -20.49
N VAL A 261 13.63 -19.23 -20.14
CA VAL A 261 14.75 -18.40 -20.66
C VAL A 261 14.93 -18.55 -22.19
N ASP A 262 14.65 -19.73 -22.74
CA ASP A 262 14.65 -19.96 -24.18
C ASP A 262 13.58 -19.13 -24.90
N ALA A 263 12.37 -19.07 -24.35
CA ALA A 263 11.29 -18.24 -24.88
C ALA A 263 11.58 -16.75 -24.72
N LEU A 264 12.20 -16.34 -23.60
CA LEU A 264 12.67 -14.98 -23.37
C LEU A 264 13.68 -14.55 -24.44
N ALA A 265 14.68 -15.38 -24.72
CA ALA A 265 15.71 -15.11 -25.72
C ALA A 265 15.12 -15.06 -27.14
N ALA A 266 14.27 -16.02 -27.49
CA ALA A 266 13.61 -16.07 -28.80
C ALA A 266 12.73 -14.84 -29.08
N ALA A 267 12.15 -14.23 -28.04
CA ALA A 267 11.35 -13.01 -28.15
C ALA A 267 12.19 -11.74 -28.34
N GLY A 268 13.53 -11.82 -28.23
CA GLY A 268 14.43 -10.67 -28.43
C GLY A 268 14.21 -9.55 -27.42
N LEU A 269 13.76 -9.87 -26.20
CA LEU A 269 13.46 -8.87 -25.17
C LEU A 269 14.75 -8.35 -24.53
N PRO A 270 14.86 -7.04 -24.26
CA PRO A 270 16.06 -6.46 -23.63
C PRO A 270 16.07 -6.63 -22.10
N ALA A 271 14.91 -6.86 -21.50
CA ALA A 271 14.73 -6.95 -20.05
C ALA A 271 13.62 -7.93 -19.67
N VAL A 272 13.70 -8.49 -18.46
CA VAL A 272 12.68 -9.36 -17.87
C VAL A 272 12.46 -9.04 -16.39
N LEU A 273 11.22 -9.02 -15.93
CA LEU A 273 10.84 -8.97 -14.52
C LEU A 273 10.32 -10.33 -14.08
N LEU A 274 10.86 -10.85 -12.98
CA LEU A 274 10.54 -12.18 -12.47
C LEU A 274 10.67 -12.29 -10.95
N THR A 275 10.11 -13.36 -10.40
CA THR A 275 10.02 -13.65 -8.96
C THR A 275 10.72 -14.99 -8.63
N PRO A 276 12.07 -15.05 -8.62
CA PRO A 276 12.80 -16.32 -8.77
C PRO A 276 12.82 -17.19 -7.51
N ALA A 277 12.64 -16.59 -6.34
CA ALA A 277 12.68 -17.30 -5.06
C ALA A 277 11.36 -18.00 -4.72
N HIS A 278 10.25 -17.42 -5.19
CA HIS A 278 8.89 -17.93 -5.06
C HIS A 278 8.03 -17.22 -6.10
N GLN A 279 7.72 -17.93 -7.20
CA GLN A 279 7.10 -17.30 -8.35
C GLN A 279 5.65 -16.91 -8.05
N PHE A 280 5.25 -15.69 -8.36
CA PHE A 280 3.85 -15.29 -8.22
C PHE A 280 3.07 -15.49 -9.55
N PRO A 281 1.96 -16.26 -9.60
CA PRO A 281 1.30 -16.94 -8.49
C PRO A 281 1.65 -18.43 -8.33
N THR A 282 2.39 -19.07 -9.24
CA THR A 282 2.53 -20.54 -9.28
C THR A 282 3.25 -21.14 -8.08
N GLY A 283 4.06 -20.33 -7.39
CA GLY A 283 4.95 -20.68 -6.30
C GLY A 283 6.14 -21.54 -6.71
N VAL A 284 6.37 -21.73 -8.01
CA VAL A 284 7.55 -22.43 -8.51
C VAL A 284 8.81 -21.65 -8.14
N VAL A 285 9.90 -22.37 -7.97
CA VAL A 285 11.19 -21.79 -7.61
C VAL A 285 12.08 -21.94 -8.83
N LEU A 286 12.74 -20.85 -9.24
CA LEU A 286 13.65 -20.89 -10.38
C LEU A 286 14.79 -21.87 -10.10
N ASP A 287 14.85 -22.96 -10.87
CA ASP A 287 15.79 -24.03 -10.62
C ASP A 287 17.23 -23.68 -11.01
N GLY A 288 18.18 -24.57 -10.70
CA GLY A 288 19.60 -24.31 -10.94
C GLY A 288 19.96 -24.17 -12.42
N GLU A 289 19.30 -24.91 -13.32
CA GLU A 289 19.57 -24.83 -14.75
C GLU A 289 19.04 -23.52 -15.32
N ARG A 290 17.79 -23.18 -15.00
CA ARG A 290 17.16 -21.95 -15.43
C ARG A 290 17.84 -20.72 -14.87
N ARG A 291 18.32 -20.77 -13.63
CA ARG A 291 19.19 -19.74 -13.03
C ARG A 291 20.46 -19.52 -13.84
N ARG A 292 21.18 -20.59 -14.20
CA ARG A 292 22.41 -20.47 -15.03
C ARG A 292 22.10 -19.90 -16.41
N GLY A 293 21.04 -20.39 -17.06
CA GLY A 293 20.60 -19.89 -18.36
C GLY A 293 20.24 -18.41 -18.32
N LEU A 294 19.49 -17.97 -17.30
CA LEU A 294 19.10 -16.57 -17.13
C LEU A 294 20.32 -15.67 -16.88
N VAL A 295 21.28 -16.12 -16.08
CA VAL A 295 22.54 -15.39 -15.85
C VAL A 295 23.37 -15.31 -17.12
N ALA A 296 23.43 -16.37 -17.94
CA ALA A 296 24.10 -16.33 -19.24
C ALA A 296 23.43 -15.31 -20.18
N TRP A 297 22.11 -15.38 -20.33
CA TRP A 297 21.34 -14.40 -21.10
C TRP A 297 21.55 -12.95 -20.62
N ALA A 298 21.63 -12.74 -19.31
CA ALA A 298 21.89 -11.41 -18.73
C ALA A 298 23.32 -10.92 -19.01
N ARG A 299 24.32 -11.82 -19.02
CA ARG A 299 25.70 -11.48 -19.41
C ARG A 299 25.77 -11.00 -20.86
N ASP A 300 24.98 -11.61 -21.74
CA ASP A 300 24.91 -11.29 -23.17
C ASP A 300 24.14 -10.00 -23.50
N GLY A 301 23.71 -9.26 -22.47
CA GLY A 301 23.13 -7.93 -22.61
C GLY A 301 21.81 -7.75 -21.90
N GLY A 302 21.11 -8.84 -21.59
CA GLY A 302 19.81 -8.83 -20.92
C GLY A 302 19.84 -8.17 -19.53
N LEU A 303 18.75 -7.49 -19.17
CA LEU A 303 18.54 -6.93 -17.84
C LEU A 303 17.49 -7.75 -17.08
N VAL A 304 17.79 -8.15 -15.84
CA VAL A 304 16.83 -8.81 -14.97
C VAL A 304 16.34 -7.84 -13.91
N ILE A 305 15.03 -7.80 -13.67
CA ILE A 305 14.40 -7.14 -12.52
C ILE A 305 13.88 -8.26 -11.62
N GLU A 306 14.58 -8.50 -10.53
CA GLU A 306 14.21 -9.44 -9.48
C GLU A 306 13.27 -8.74 -8.50
N ASP A 307 11.98 -9.08 -8.54
CA ASP A 307 11.00 -8.68 -7.52
C ASP A 307 10.97 -9.71 -6.40
N ASP A 308 11.33 -9.27 -5.20
CA ASP A 308 11.54 -10.13 -4.07
C ASP A 308 10.60 -9.80 -2.91
N TYR A 309 9.38 -10.31 -3.03
CA TYR A 309 8.25 -9.87 -2.23
C TYR A 309 7.98 -10.72 -0.98
N ASP A 310 8.35 -12.01 -0.98
CA ASP A 310 8.07 -12.92 0.15
C ASP A 310 9.10 -14.03 0.39
N ALA A 311 10.28 -14.00 -0.22
CA ALA A 311 11.25 -15.10 -0.14
C ALA A 311 11.72 -15.43 1.29
N GLU A 312 11.57 -14.51 2.24
CA GLU A 312 11.82 -14.78 3.64
C GLU A 312 10.81 -15.77 4.25
N HIS A 313 9.65 -16.00 3.63
CA HIS A 313 8.59 -16.88 4.11
C HIS A 313 8.75 -18.31 3.59
N ARG A 314 9.93 -18.89 3.77
CA ARG A 314 10.21 -20.26 3.34
C ARG A 314 10.12 -21.27 4.48
N TYR A 315 9.56 -22.43 4.20
CA TYR A 315 9.16 -23.40 5.22
C TYR A 315 9.84 -24.76 5.10
N ASP A 316 10.14 -25.19 3.88
CA ASP A 316 10.72 -26.49 3.56
C ASP A 316 12.24 -26.53 3.70
N ARG A 317 12.92 -25.43 3.36
CA ARG A 317 14.39 -25.33 3.32
C ARG A 317 14.88 -23.89 3.50
N PRO A 318 16.21 -23.65 3.61
CA PRO A 318 16.74 -22.29 3.68
C PRO A 318 16.32 -21.40 2.49
N PRO A 319 16.22 -20.07 2.69
CA PRO A 319 15.91 -19.12 1.61
C PRO A 319 16.87 -19.25 0.43
N VAL A 320 16.34 -19.08 -0.79
CA VAL A 320 17.17 -19.15 -2.00
C VAL A 320 17.98 -17.85 -2.15
N PRO A 321 19.29 -17.93 -2.42
CA PRO A 321 20.09 -16.75 -2.72
C PRO A 321 19.49 -15.96 -3.88
N ALA A 322 19.49 -14.63 -3.75
CA ALA A 322 19.01 -13.73 -4.78
C ALA A 322 19.92 -13.77 -6.02
N LEU A 323 19.36 -13.58 -7.21
CA LEU A 323 20.13 -13.51 -8.45
C LEU A 323 21.11 -12.34 -8.43
N ARG A 324 20.72 -11.22 -7.80
CA ARG A 324 21.58 -10.03 -7.66
C ARG A 324 22.98 -10.32 -7.13
N GLY A 325 23.13 -11.30 -6.24
CA GLY A 325 24.44 -11.71 -5.71
C GLY A 325 25.39 -12.31 -6.77
N MET A 326 24.88 -12.71 -7.93
CA MET A 326 25.66 -13.37 -8.99
C MET A 326 26.13 -12.41 -10.09
N LEU A 327 25.33 -11.39 -10.44
CA LEU A 327 25.64 -10.47 -11.54
C LEU A 327 25.11 -9.05 -11.28
N PRO A 328 25.72 -8.29 -10.35
CA PRO A 328 25.26 -6.94 -9.97
C PRO A 328 25.08 -5.97 -11.15
N ASP A 329 25.91 -6.04 -12.20
CA ASP A 329 25.83 -5.09 -13.32
C ASP A 329 24.66 -5.35 -14.30
N ARG A 330 23.87 -6.41 -14.07
CA ARG A 330 22.76 -6.82 -14.95
C ARG A 330 21.46 -7.14 -14.21
N ILE A 331 21.42 -6.97 -12.89
CA ILE A 331 20.25 -7.37 -12.10
C ILE A 331 19.81 -6.20 -11.23
N CYS A 332 18.62 -5.67 -11.50
CA CYS A 332 17.90 -4.82 -10.55
C CYS A 332 17.24 -5.71 -9.50
N TYR A 333 17.32 -5.35 -8.22
CA TYR A 333 16.72 -6.09 -7.12
C TYR A 333 15.79 -5.20 -6.33
N ALA A 334 14.52 -5.57 -6.22
CA ALA A 334 13.52 -4.88 -5.43
C ALA A 334 13.08 -5.74 -4.25
N GLY A 335 13.05 -5.16 -3.06
CA GLY A 335 12.51 -5.82 -1.86
C GLY A 335 11.69 -4.86 -1.01
N SER A 336 10.88 -5.39 -0.09
CA SER A 336 10.11 -4.55 0.82
C SER A 336 9.79 -5.21 2.15
N VAL A 337 9.45 -4.39 3.15
CA VAL A 337 8.92 -4.89 4.44
C VAL A 337 7.40 -5.10 4.43
N SER A 338 6.74 -4.93 3.27
CA SER A 338 5.27 -4.96 3.18
C SER A 338 4.68 -6.29 3.66
N LYS A 339 5.38 -7.41 3.42
CA LYS A 339 4.97 -8.75 3.84
C LYS A 339 5.56 -9.18 5.19
N LEU A 340 6.61 -8.49 5.66
CA LEU A 340 7.29 -8.76 6.92
C LEU A 340 6.68 -8.00 8.11
N LEU A 341 6.11 -6.82 7.84
CA LEU A 341 5.57 -5.92 8.85
C LEU A 341 4.16 -5.46 8.48
N ALA A 342 4.05 -4.42 7.65
CA ALA A 342 2.77 -3.91 7.20
C ALA A 342 2.96 -3.05 5.94
N PRO A 343 2.03 -3.12 4.96
CA PRO A 343 2.03 -2.23 3.81
C PRO A 343 1.88 -0.75 4.20
N ALA A 344 1.29 -0.46 5.37
CA ALA A 344 1.11 0.88 5.90
C ALA A 344 2.44 1.65 6.09
N LEU A 345 3.57 0.94 6.25
CA LEU A 345 4.87 1.58 6.40
C LEU A 345 5.38 2.21 5.11
N ARG A 346 4.97 1.69 3.94
CA ARG A 346 5.49 2.10 2.63
C ARG A 346 7.02 2.20 2.62
N VAL A 347 7.71 1.13 3.02
CA VAL A 347 9.18 1.05 2.94
C VAL A 347 9.61 -0.19 2.18
N GLY A 348 10.53 0.02 1.24
CA GLY A 348 11.27 -1.01 0.53
C GLY A 348 12.59 -0.45 0.05
N TRP A 349 13.30 -1.23 -0.77
CA TRP A 349 14.60 -0.85 -1.32
C TRP A 349 14.75 -1.37 -2.73
N LEU A 350 15.58 -0.67 -3.48
CA LEU A 350 15.94 -0.97 -4.85
C LEU A 350 17.46 -0.92 -4.98
N LEU A 351 18.03 -1.98 -5.54
CA LEU A 351 19.41 -2.02 -6.03
C LEU A 351 19.34 -2.03 -7.55
N VAL A 352 20.18 -1.24 -8.21
CA VAL A 352 20.27 -1.20 -9.67
C VAL A 352 21.72 -1.32 -10.13
N PRO A 353 21.96 -1.77 -11.37
CA PRO A 353 23.25 -1.60 -12.02
C PRO A 353 23.71 -0.13 -11.95
N ARG A 354 25.01 0.09 -11.76
CA ARG A 354 25.61 1.43 -11.58
C ARG A 354 25.15 2.43 -12.65
N ARG A 355 25.01 1.99 -13.90
CA ARG A 355 24.56 2.82 -15.04
C ARG A 355 23.16 3.42 -14.90
N TYR A 356 22.27 2.82 -14.09
CA TYR A 356 20.90 3.33 -13.88
C TYR A 356 20.75 4.12 -12.57
N ARG A 357 21.78 4.12 -11.71
CA ARG A 357 21.67 4.68 -10.35
C ARG A 357 21.28 6.15 -10.37
N ASP A 358 21.98 6.97 -11.14
CA ASP A 358 21.73 8.42 -11.14
C ASP A 358 20.37 8.78 -11.73
N ALA A 359 19.94 8.06 -12.78
CA ALA A 359 18.61 8.22 -13.36
C ALA A 359 17.50 7.83 -12.36
N VAL A 360 17.66 6.74 -11.63
CA VAL A 360 16.72 6.30 -10.59
C VAL A 360 16.66 7.30 -9.43
N VAL A 361 17.81 7.80 -8.97
CA VAL A 361 17.88 8.79 -7.89
C VAL A 361 17.27 10.13 -8.32
N ALA A 362 17.49 10.55 -9.57
CA ALA A 362 16.86 11.75 -10.13
C ALA A 362 15.34 11.60 -10.21
N ALA A 363 14.85 10.46 -10.74
CA ALA A 363 13.42 10.15 -10.77
C ALA A 363 12.83 10.12 -9.36
N LYS A 364 13.54 9.56 -8.37
CA LYS A 364 13.08 9.51 -6.98
C LYS A 364 12.97 10.91 -6.37
N ARG A 365 13.98 11.76 -6.58
CA ARG A 365 13.97 13.14 -6.11
C ARG A 365 12.73 13.88 -6.62
N ASN A 366 12.38 13.69 -7.88
CA ASN A 366 11.21 14.33 -8.49
C ASN A 366 9.88 13.70 -8.07
N ALA A 367 9.88 12.42 -7.68
CA ALA A 367 8.69 11.72 -7.25
C ALA A 367 8.29 12.03 -5.80
N ASP A 368 9.25 12.08 -4.86
CA ASP A 368 8.93 12.18 -3.43
C ASP A 368 10.00 12.80 -2.51
N LEU A 369 11.07 13.37 -3.06
CA LEU A 369 12.18 13.99 -2.30
C LEU A 369 12.92 13.08 -1.30
N GLY A 370 12.67 11.77 -1.24
CA GLY A 370 13.36 10.84 -0.31
C GLY A 370 12.48 10.01 0.64
N ASN A 371 11.15 10.10 0.52
CA ASN A 371 10.15 9.53 1.44
C ASN A 371 10.31 9.93 2.92
N ALA A 372 9.26 9.73 3.75
CA ALA A 372 9.30 10.02 5.18
C ALA A 372 10.48 9.36 5.92
N VAL A 373 11.34 10.16 6.58
CA VAL A 373 12.56 9.70 7.25
C VAL A 373 12.29 8.95 8.56
N LEU A 374 11.27 9.36 9.34
CA LEU A 374 10.99 8.75 10.65
C LEU A 374 10.71 7.25 10.57
N PRO A 375 9.80 6.75 9.70
CA PRO A 375 9.61 5.30 9.53
C PRO A 375 10.89 4.56 9.13
N GLN A 376 11.78 5.20 8.37
CA GLN A 376 13.05 4.59 7.97
C GLN A 376 13.98 4.40 9.17
N LEU A 377 14.10 5.40 10.04
CA LEU A 377 14.94 5.35 11.23
C LEU A 377 14.40 4.35 12.27
N VAL A 378 13.08 4.29 12.46
CA VAL A 378 12.44 3.32 13.35
C VAL A 378 12.63 1.89 12.82
N LEU A 379 12.49 1.69 11.51
CA LEU A 379 12.78 0.40 10.90
C LEU A 379 14.27 0.03 11.04
N ALA A 380 15.18 0.98 10.85
CA ALA A 380 16.61 0.74 11.03
C ALA A 380 16.92 0.25 12.45
N GLU A 381 16.37 0.91 13.47
CA GLU A 381 16.48 0.50 14.88
C GLU A 381 15.90 -0.91 15.12
N LEU A 382 14.75 -1.22 14.52
CA LEU A 382 14.14 -2.54 14.63
C LEU A 382 15.00 -3.64 13.97
N MET A 383 15.66 -3.33 12.86
CA MET A 383 16.57 -4.24 12.16
C MET A 383 17.88 -4.45 12.91
N THR A 384 18.50 -3.38 13.42
CA THR A 384 19.79 -3.47 14.13
C THR A 384 19.64 -4.12 15.51
N SER A 385 18.49 -3.93 16.19
CA SER A 385 18.17 -4.60 17.46
C SER A 385 17.71 -6.07 17.34
N GLY A 386 17.69 -6.62 16.12
CA GLY A 386 17.25 -7.98 15.83
C GLY A 386 15.73 -8.20 15.97
N GLY A 387 14.95 -7.12 16.07
CA GLY A 387 13.49 -7.18 16.19
C GLY A 387 12.81 -7.72 14.95
N LEU A 388 13.31 -7.36 13.77
CA LEU A 388 12.79 -7.87 12.50
C LEU A 388 12.99 -9.40 12.39
N GLU A 389 14.16 -9.91 12.78
CA GLU A 389 14.44 -11.35 12.78
C GLU A 389 13.53 -12.12 13.76
N ARG A 390 13.27 -11.57 14.95
CA ARG A 390 12.30 -12.15 15.91
C ARG A 390 10.90 -12.20 15.31
N GLN A 391 10.47 -11.11 14.68
CA GLN A 391 9.18 -11.02 14.02
C GLN A 391 9.04 -12.04 12.88
N LEU A 392 10.05 -12.17 12.02
CA LEU A 392 10.05 -13.15 10.94
C LEU A 392 9.92 -14.60 11.46
N ARG A 393 10.62 -14.94 12.56
CA ARG A 393 10.48 -16.27 13.19
C ARG A 393 9.06 -16.53 13.69
N LEU A 394 8.41 -15.51 14.27
CA LEU A 394 7.01 -15.60 14.72
C LEU A 394 6.08 -15.82 13.51
N LEU A 395 6.23 -15.02 12.46
CA LEU A 395 5.40 -15.09 11.25
C LEU A 395 5.51 -16.44 10.55
N ARG A 396 6.73 -16.96 10.36
CA ARG A 396 6.95 -18.28 9.73
C ARG A 396 6.16 -19.39 10.44
N ARG A 397 6.21 -19.45 11.77
CA ARG A 397 5.47 -20.47 12.55
C ARG A 397 3.95 -20.34 12.37
N ARG A 398 3.42 -19.12 12.33
CA ARG A 398 1.98 -18.86 12.13
C ARG A 398 1.54 -19.22 10.73
N HIS A 399 2.34 -18.86 9.73
CA HIS A 399 2.00 -19.05 8.33
C HIS A 399 2.09 -20.52 7.89
N VAL A 400 3.02 -21.32 8.41
CA VAL A 400 3.02 -22.78 8.20
C VAL A 400 1.70 -23.39 8.63
N ARG A 401 1.24 -23.10 9.85
CA ARG A 401 -0.03 -23.64 10.37
C ARG A 401 -1.24 -23.23 9.50
N ARG A 402 -1.26 -21.98 9.03
CA ARG A 402 -2.34 -21.44 8.18
C ARG A 402 -2.31 -22.05 6.77
N ARG A 403 -1.12 -22.20 6.19
CA ARG A 403 -0.91 -22.91 4.92
C ARG A 403 -1.41 -24.35 5.02
N ASP A 404 -0.98 -25.08 6.05
CA ASP A 404 -1.35 -26.48 6.22
C ASP A 404 -2.86 -26.65 6.43
N ALA A 405 -3.49 -25.72 7.18
CA ALA A 405 -4.94 -25.65 7.30
C ALA A 405 -5.64 -25.41 5.95
N MET A 406 -5.13 -24.49 5.13
CA MET A 406 -5.67 -24.23 3.79
C MET A 406 -5.54 -25.46 2.88
N ILE A 407 -4.39 -26.13 2.88
CA ILE A 407 -4.16 -27.35 2.09
C ILE A 407 -5.12 -28.47 2.54
N ALA A 408 -5.26 -28.68 3.85
CA ALA A 408 -6.16 -29.70 4.39
C ALA A 408 -7.64 -29.40 4.03
N ALA A 409 -8.05 -28.13 4.11
CA ALA A 409 -9.40 -27.70 3.74
C ALA A 409 -9.65 -27.89 2.23
N LEU A 410 -8.68 -27.53 1.39
CA LEU A 410 -8.75 -27.72 -0.06
C LEU A 410 -8.87 -29.21 -0.42
N ALA A 411 -8.07 -30.07 0.20
CA ALA A 411 -8.13 -31.51 -0.02
C ALA A 411 -9.49 -32.10 0.39
N ARG A 412 -10.10 -31.59 1.47
CA ARG A 412 -11.39 -32.06 1.98
C ARG A 412 -12.57 -31.61 1.13
N HIS A 413 -12.64 -30.33 0.77
CA HIS A 413 -13.82 -29.73 0.15
C HIS A 413 -13.72 -29.58 -1.37
N LEU A 414 -12.51 -29.59 -1.92
CA LEU A 414 -12.22 -29.46 -3.35
C LEU A 414 -11.23 -30.54 -3.83
N PRO A 415 -11.52 -31.85 -3.67
CA PRO A 415 -10.57 -32.93 -3.94
C PRO A 415 -10.15 -33.05 -5.41
N ARG A 416 -10.88 -32.42 -6.34
CA ARG A 416 -10.53 -32.35 -7.78
C ARG A 416 -9.68 -31.14 -8.14
N ALA A 417 -9.47 -30.21 -7.21
CA ALA A 417 -8.61 -29.06 -7.43
C ALA A 417 -7.14 -29.44 -7.28
N THR A 418 -6.27 -28.83 -8.07
CA THR A 418 -4.81 -28.99 -7.93
C THR A 418 -4.24 -27.79 -7.19
N VAL A 419 -3.48 -28.06 -6.13
CA VAL A 419 -2.80 -27.04 -5.32
C VAL A 419 -1.35 -26.91 -5.76
N HIS A 420 -0.90 -25.67 -5.99
CA HIS A 420 0.45 -25.33 -6.42
C HIS A 420 1.12 -24.41 -5.40
N GLY A 421 2.47 -24.38 -5.40
CA GLY A 421 3.24 -23.37 -4.67
C GLY A 421 3.33 -23.54 -3.15
N ALA A 422 2.95 -24.69 -2.59
CA ALA A 422 2.89 -24.89 -1.14
C ALA A 422 4.24 -24.84 -0.38
N ALA A 423 5.39 -24.72 -1.06
CA ALA A 423 6.70 -24.75 -0.40
C ALA A 423 7.02 -23.47 0.41
N ALA A 424 6.46 -22.32 0.02
CA ALA A 424 6.84 -21.02 0.57
C ALA A 424 5.72 -19.96 0.44
N GLY A 425 6.01 -18.76 0.92
CA GLY A 425 5.27 -17.54 0.62
C GLY A 425 4.05 -17.31 1.49
N LEU A 426 3.04 -16.62 0.95
CA LEU A 426 1.85 -16.19 1.68
C LEU A 426 0.53 -16.55 0.98
N HIS A 427 0.62 -17.31 -0.11
CA HIS A 427 -0.51 -17.69 -0.96
C HIS A 427 -0.36 -19.10 -1.53
N LEU A 428 -1.45 -19.67 -2.01
CA LEU A 428 -1.49 -20.86 -2.86
C LEU A 428 -2.16 -20.49 -4.18
N MET A 429 -1.70 -21.09 -5.27
CA MET A 429 -2.44 -21.12 -6.52
C MET A 429 -3.24 -22.43 -6.59
N VAL A 430 -4.52 -22.34 -6.93
CA VAL A 430 -5.42 -23.48 -7.04
C VAL A 430 -6.00 -23.49 -8.45
N THR A 431 -5.74 -24.54 -9.22
CA THR A 431 -6.37 -24.73 -10.54
C THR A 431 -7.52 -25.71 -10.43
N LEU A 432 -8.61 -25.44 -11.14
CA LEU A 432 -9.84 -26.20 -11.10
C LEU A 432 -10.00 -27.04 -12.38
N ASP A 433 -10.51 -28.25 -12.22
CA ASP A 433 -10.96 -29.10 -13.33
C ASP A 433 -12.49 -28.94 -13.49
N ALA A 434 -12.90 -27.73 -13.86
CA ALA A 434 -14.29 -27.35 -14.04
C ALA A 434 -14.43 -26.33 -15.17
N ASP A 435 -15.50 -26.45 -15.96
CA ASP A 435 -15.85 -25.47 -17.00
C ASP A 435 -16.62 -24.29 -16.39
N VAL A 436 -15.97 -23.59 -15.46
CA VAL A 436 -16.49 -22.42 -14.77
C VAL A 436 -15.44 -21.32 -14.86
N ALA A 437 -15.84 -20.13 -15.33
CA ALA A 437 -14.96 -18.97 -15.31
C ALA A 437 -14.60 -18.62 -13.86
N ASP A 438 -13.33 -18.45 -13.56
CA ASP A 438 -12.87 -18.17 -12.20
C ASP A 438 -13.34 -16.81 -11.67
N THR A 439 -13.60 -15.85 -12.55
CA THR A 439 -14.26 -14.57 -12.21
C THR A 439 -15.69 -14.76 -11.71
N GLU A 440 -16.47 -15.68 -12.31
CA GLU A 440 -17.81 -16.04 -11.83
C GLU A 440 -17.75 -16.71 -10.47
N LEU A 441 -16.77 -17.61 -10.27
CA LEU A 441 -16.53 -18.22 -8.97
C LEU A 441 -16.18 -17.18 -7.92
N ALA A 442 -15.26 -16.25 -8.22
CA ALA A 442 -14.87 -15.18 -7.30
C ALA A 442 -16.07 -14.28 -6.93
N ALA A 443 -16.91 -13.93 -7.91
CA ALA A 443 -18.15 -13.19 -7.68
C ALA A 443 -19.15 -13.96 -6.80
N ALA A 444 -19.33 -15.26 -7.06
CA ALA A 444 -20.21 -16.14 -6.30
C ALA A 444 -19.72 -16.36 -4.86
N THR A 445 -18.40 -16.40 -4.63
CA THR A 445 -17.82 -16.45 -3.29
C THR A 445 -17.99 -15.14 -2.55
N LEU A 446 -17.82 -14.00 -3.24
CA LEU A 446 -18.01 -12.68 -2.66
C LEU A 446 -19.46 -12.46 -2.23
N ALA A 447 -20.43 -12.92 -3.03
CA ALA A 447 -21.85 -12.89 -2.68
C ALA A 447 -22.17 -13.67 -1.37
N ARG A 448 -21.30 -14.60 -0.96
CA ARG A 448 -21.38 -15.37 0.29
C ARG A 448 -20.46 -14.83 1.40
N GLY A 449 -19.86 -13.66 1.17
CA GLY A 449 -19.03 -12.93 2.13
C GLY A 449 -17.56 -13.37 2.16
N VAL A 450 -17.06 -14.05 1.12
CA VAL A 450 -15.65 -14.50 1.02
C VAL A 450 -15.00 -13.93 -0.23
N LYS A 451 -13.94 -13.13 -0.06
CA LYS A 451 -13.15 -12.63 -1.19
C LYS A 451 -12.06 -13.62 -1.60
N THR A 452 -11.87 -13.75 -2.91
CA THR A 452 -10.79 -14.50 -3.54
C THR A 452 -10.29 -13.70 -4.76
N GLN A 453 -9.14 -14.05 -5.33
CA GLN A 453 -8.72 -13.50 -6.62
C GLN A 453 -8.78 -14.57 -7.72
N PRO A 454 -9.42 -14.28 -8.87
CA PRO A 454 -9.41 -15.19 -10.01
C PRO A 454 -8.01 -15.27 -10.63
N LEU A 455 -7.59 -16.47 -11.02
CA LEU A 455 -6.27 -16.71 -11.62
C LEU A 455 -6.14 -16.08 -13.01
N SER A 456 -7.23 -16.00 -13.77
CA SER A 456 -7.30 -15.35 -15.08
C SER A 456 -6.78 -13.92 -15.09
N TRP A 457 -6.96 -13.15 -14.00
CA TRP A 457 -6.39 -11.81 -13.86
C TRP A 457 -4.88 -11.78 -13.94
N HIS A 458 -4.24 -12.89 -13.58
CA HIS A 458 -2.79 -13.07 -13.58
C HIS A 458 -2.25 -13.66 -14.88
N CYS A 459 -3.11 -13.94 -15.86
CA CYS A 459 -2.72 -14.57 -17.12
C CYS A 459 -2.85 -13.59 -18.29
N GLN A 460 -1.93 -13.69 -19.26
CA GLN A 460 -2.02 -13.06 -20.58
C GLN A 460 -2.30 -14.09 -21.67
N ARG A 461 -1.88 -15.35 -21.46
CA ARG A 461 -2.19 -16.49 -22.32
C ARG A 461 -3.30 -17.34 -21.71
N PRO A 462 -4.00 -18.17 -22.50
CA PRO A 462 -4.99 -19.11 -21.98
C PRO A 462 -4.40 -19.99 -20.87
N TYR A 463 -5.12 -20.09 -19.75
CA TYR A 463 -4.72 -20.87 -18.58
C TYR A 463 -5.94 -21.61 -18.01
N ARG A 464 -5.70 -22.67 -17.22
CA ARG A 464 -6.80 -23.35 -16.51
C ARG A 464 -7.45 -22.39 -15.51
N PRO A 465 -8.79 -22.38 -15.38
CA PRO A 465 -9.46 -21.54 -14.40
C PRO A 465 -8.97 -21.89 -12.99
N GLY A 466 -8.89 -20.90 -12.12
CA GLY A 466 -8.36 -21.11 -10.78
C GLY A 466 -8.49 -19.90 -9.87
N LEU A 467 -8.04 -20.06 -8.64
CA LEU A 467 -7.99 -18.97 -7.66
C LEU A 467 -6.57 -18.83 -7.14
N VAL A 468 -6.18 -17.59 -6.81
CA VAL A 468 -5.01 -17.31 -5.98
C VAL A 468 -5.53 -16.98 -4.58
N LEU A 469 -5.12 -17.76 -3.59
CA LEU A 469 -5.66 -17.74 -2.23
C LEU A 469 -4.59 -17.38 -1.22
N GLY A 470 -4.74 -16.24 -0.55
CA GLY A 470 -3.89 -15.80 0.55
C GLY A 470 -4.26 -16.47 1.87
N TYR A 471 -3.28 -17.08 2.55
CA TYR A 471 -3.49 -17.67 3.89
C TYR A 471 -2.87 -16.83 5.01
N ALA A 472 -2.15 -15.76 4.69
CA ALA A 472 -1.35 -15.04 5.69
C ALA A 472 -2.20 -14.27 6.71
N ALA A 473 -3.30 -13.64 6.30
CA ALA A 473 -4.07 -12.73 7.15
C ALA A 473 -5.07 -13.42 8.08
N ASN A 474 -5.60 -14.59 7.70
CA ASN A 474 -6.75 -15.21 8.37
C ASN A 474 -6.33 -16.31 9.34
N PRO A 475 -7.02 -16.48 10.49
CA PRO A 475 -6.82 -17.66 11.34
C PRO A 475 -7.26 -18.94 10.62
N ALA A 476 -6.78 -20.09 11.11
CA ALA A 476 -7.06 -21.39 10.48
C ALA A 476 -8.56 -21.73 10.38
N SER A 477 -9.36 -21.31 11.37
CA SER A 477 -10.82 -21.46 11.36
C SER A 477 -11.48 -20.75 10.18
N ASP A 478 -11.07 -19.52 9.92
CA ASP A 478 -11.64 -18.67 8.88
C ASP A 478 -11.18 -19.14 7.51
N ILE A 479 -9.95 -19.67 7.42
CA ILE A 479 -9.44 -20.34 6.21
C ILE A 479 -10.34 -21.53 5.86
N GLU A 480 -10.58 -22.44 6.81
CA GLU A 480 -11.45 -23.61 6.60
C GLU A 480 -12.85 -23.18 6.11
N GLN A 481 -13.49 -22.25 6.82
CA GLN A 481 -14.82 -21.74 6.45
C GLN A 481 -14.82 -21.05 5.08
N GLY A 482 -13.75 -20.30 4.77
CA GLY A 482 -13.56 -19.67 3.48
C GLY A 482 -13.49 -20.70 2.35
N ILE A 483 -12.72 -21.78 2.53
CA ILE A 483 -12.62 -22.87 1.55
C ILE A 483 -13.94 -23.63 1.40
N THR A 484 -14.67 -23.90 2.49
CA THR A 484 -16.04 -24.47 2.39
C THR A 484 -16.94 -23.59 1.52
N THR A 485 -16.89 -22.27 1.71
CA THR A 485 -17.69 -21.32 0.93
C THR A 485 -17.32 -21.33 -0.57
N VAL A 486 -16.02 -21.49 -0.89
CA VAL A 486 -15.54 -21.67 -2.27
C VAL A 486 -16.11 -22.95 -2.88
N ALA A 487 -16.09 -24.06 -2.14
CA ALA A 487 -16.62 -25.34 -2.60
C ALA A 487 -18.14 -25.29 -2.85
N ASP A 488 -18.90 -24.64 -1.97
CA ASP A 488 -20.35 -24.45 -2.11
C ASP A 488 -20.69 -23.57 -3.33
N ALA A 489 -19.93 -22.50 -3.55
CA ALA A 489 -20.09 -21.62 -4.70
C ALA A 489 -19.82 -22.36 -6.02
N LEU A 490 -18.72 -23.12 -6.08
CA LEU A 490 -18.38 -23.93 -7.25
C LEU A 490 -19.45 -24.99 -7.55
N SER A 491 -19.91 -25.70 -6.52
CA SER A 491 -20.97 -26.70 -6.66
C SER A 491 -22.28 -26.10 -7.15
N GLY A 492 -22.62 -24.89 -6.69
CA GLY A 492 -23.78 -24.12 -7.16
C GLY A 492 -23.69 -23.80 -8.66
N LEU A 493 -22.54 -23.28 -9.11
CA LEU A 493 -22.30 -22.92 -10.52
C LEU A 493 -22.31 -24.14 -11.45
N CYS A 494 -21.73 -25.26 -11.02
CA CYS A 494 -21.76 -26.49 -11.81
C CYS A 494 -23.18 -27.04 -11.98
N ARG A 495 -24.04 -26.96 -10.95
CA ARG A 495 -25.45 -27.39 -11.04
C ARG A 495 -26.26 -26.56 -12.02
N THR A 496 -26.08 -25.23 -12.03
CA THR A 496 -26.79 -24.33 -12.94
C THR A 496 -26.40 -24.47 -14.40
N ARG A 497 -25.24 -25.07 -14.70
CA ARG A 497 -24.77 -25.31 -16.08
C ARG A 497 -25.08 -26.72 -16.60
N GLY A 498 -25.35 -27.67 -15.70
CA GLY A 498 -25.74 -29.04 -16.04
C GLY A 498 -27.25 -29.26 -16.17
N SER A 499 -28.06 -28.26 -15.79
CA SER A 499 -29.50 -28.13 -16.07
C SER A 499 -29.72 -27.28 -17.30
#